data_AF-A0A2W1EJK2-F1
#
_entry.id   AF-A0A2W1EJK2-F1
#
_cell.length_a   1.000
_cell.length_b   1.000
_cell.length_c   1.000
_cell.angle_alpha   90.00
_cell.angle_beta   90.00
_cell.angle_gamma   90.00
#
_symmetry.space_group_name_H-M   'P 1'
#
loop_
_entity.id
_entity.type
_entity.pdbx_description
1 polymer ?
#
loop_
_entity_poly.entity_id
_entity_poly.type
_entity_poly.pdbx_seq_one_letter_code
_entity_poly.pdbx_strand_id
1 'polypeptide(L)'
;MCLKAKFPDRVTLVRGNHESRQITQVYGFYEECQTKYGNASVWKACCQVFDFLALAAIVDGKVLCVHGGLSPEIRTLDQIRVVARAQEIPHEGAFCDLVWSDPEDVDTWAVSPRGAGWLFGDKVSSEFNHVNGLQLIARAHQLVNEGYKYHFKDKDVVTVWSAPNYCYRCGNVASIMNLGEDLKPEFQIFSAVPDHKRAVPAGRGGRGEYFL
;
A
#
# COMPACT_ATOMS: atom_id res chain seq x y z
N MET A 1 -10.20 2.61 10.65
CA MET A 1 -9.72 2.48 12.06
C MET A 1 -10.76 1.86 13.00
N CYS A 2 -12.03 2.28 13.01
CA CYS A 2 -13.05 1.72 13.93
C CYS A 2 -13.23 0.19 13.82
N LEU A 3 -13.20 -0.38 12.60
CA LEU A 3 -13.27 -1.83 12.42
C LEU A 3 -12.07 -2.57 13.02
N LYS A 4 -10.85 -2.00 12.94
CA LYS A 4 -9.67 -2.54 13.62
C LYS A 4 -9.83 -2.51 15.14
N ALA A 5 -10.37 -1.42 15.68
CA ALA A 5 -10.64 -1.31 17.12
C ALA A 5 -11.73 -2.30 17.60
N LYS A 6 -12.77 -2.50 16.79
CA LYS A 6 -13.87 -3.42 17.11
C LYS A 6 -13.50 -4.90 16.91
N PHE A 7 -12.70 -5.20 15.89
CA PHE A 7 -12.31 -6.57 15.51
C PHE A 7 -10.79 -6.68 15.36
N PRO A 8 -10.03 -6.51 16.46
CA PRO A 8 -8.57 -6.43 16.42
C PRO A 8 -7.91 -7.67 15.81
N ASP A 9 -8.50 -8.86 15.98
CA ASP A 9 -7.94 -10.12 15.48
C ASP A 9 -8.43 -10.50 14.06
N ARG A 10 -9.33 -9.70 13.47
CA ARG A 10 -9.91 -9.98 12.13
C ARG A 10 -9.54 -8.96 11.07
N VAL A 11 -9.06 -7.79 11.49
CA VAL A 11 -8.66 -6.71 10.59
C VAL A 11 -7.22 -6.37 10.89
N THR A 12 -6.37 -6.38 9.86
CA THR A 12 -4.99 -5.89 9.95
C THR A 12 -4.85 -4.71 9.00
N LEU A 13 -4.25 -3.62 9.50
CA LEU A 13 -3.95 -2.44 8.70
C LEU A 13 -2.43 -2.37 8.55
N VAL A 14 -1.98 -2.39 7.30
CA VAL A 14 -0.58 -2.18 6.92
C VAL A 14 -0.43 -0.72 6.51
N ARG A 15 0.68 -0.08 6.91
CA ARG A 15 0.98 1.32 6.61
C ARG A 15 1.35 1.46 5.14
N GLY A 16 0.72 2.42 4.45
CA GLY A 16 1.16 2.86 3.13
C GLY A 16 1.96 4.16 3.20
N ASN A 17 2.50 4.57 2.05
CA ASN A 17 3.26 5.81 1.94
C ASN A 17 2.39 7.06 2.18
N HIS A 18 1.08 6.97 1.94
CA HIS A 18 0.12 8.06 2.19
C HIS A 18 -0.26 8.22 3.66
N GLU A 19 0.02 7.23 4.53
CA GLU A 19 -0.13 7.34 5.98
C GLU A 19 1.09 8.02 6.62
N SER A 20 1.46 9.19 6.07
CA SER A 20 2.60 10.02 6.46
C SER A 20 2.20 11.49 6.53
N ARG A 21 2.83 12.26 7.40
CA ARG A 21 2.53 13.68 7.59
C ARG A 21 2.81 14.46 6.31
N GLN A 22 3.95 14.19 5.65
CA GLN A 22 4.36 14.90 4.44
C GLN A 22 3.36 14.69 3.30
N ILE A 23 2.98 13.43 3.02
CA ILE A 23 2.06 13.12 1.91
C ILE A 23 0.64 13.59 2.22
N THR A 24 0.15 13.43 3.45
CA THR A 24 -1.21 13.88 3.81
C THR A 24 -1.41 15.39 3.74
N GLN A 25 -0.35 16.18 3.93
CA GLN A 25 -0.40 17.64 3.77
C GLN A 25 -0.57 18.08 2.32
N VAL A 26 0.02 17.35 1.38
CA VAL A 26 0.00 17.71 -0.05
C VAL A 26 -1.17 17.06 -0.78
N TYR A 27 -1.57 15.84 -0.41
CA TYR A 27 -2.58 15.04 -1.12
C TYR A 27 -3.97 15.06 -0.46
N GLY A 28 -4.32 16.18 0.16
CA GLY A 28 -5.71 16.53 0.52
C GLY A 28 -6.24 16.01 1.86
N PHE A 29 -5.63 15.03 2.52
CA PHE A 29 -6.16 14.51 3.80
C PHE A 29 -6.11 15.57 4.93
N TYR A 30 -5.05 16.37 4.98
CA TYR A 30 -4.96 17.50 5.91
C TYR A 30 -6.09 18.51 5.69
N GLU A 31 -6.27 18.96 4.45
CA GLU A 31 -7.29 19.93 4.07
C GLU A 31 -8.72 19.40 4.31
N GLU A 32 -8.94 18.11 4.05
CA GLU A 32 -10.21 17.45 4.33
C GLU A 32 -10.52 17.46 5.84
N CYS A 33 -9.54 17.18 6.69
CA CYS A 33 -9.71 17.27 8.14
C CYS A 33 -9.99 18.71 8.58
N GLN A 34 -9.23 19.68 8.06
CA GLN A 34 -9.41 21.10 8.37
C GLN A 34 -10.82 21.57 7.99
N THR A 35 -11.29 21.21 6.79
CA THR A 35 -12.61 21.60 6.26
C THR A 35 -13.76 20.98 7.07
N LYS A 36 -13.64 19.70 7.44
CA LYS A 36 -14.72 18.99 8.14
C LYS A 36 -14.80 19.28 9.64
N TYR A 37 -13.66 19.54 10.29
CA TYR A 37 -13.58 19.67 11.75
C TYR A 37 -13.17 21.06 12.23
N GLY A 38 -12.90 21.99 11.31
CA GLY A 38 -12.53 23.38 11.60
C GLY A 38 -11.11 23.58 12.16
N ASN A 39 -10.35 22.50 12.39
CA ASN A 39 -8.97 22.55 12.89
C ASN A 39 -8.20 21.23 12.60
N ALA A 40 -6.90 21.27 12.84
CA ALA A 40 -5.99 20.15 12.55
C ALA A 40 -5.95 19.04 13.61
N SER A 41 -6.76 19.08 14.68
CA SER A 41 -6.66 18.12 15.79
C SER A 41 -6.95 16.68 15.35
N VAL A 42 -7.94 16.49 14.46
CA VAL A 42 -8.26 15.16 13.91
C VAL A 42 -7.13 14.64 13.02
N TRP A 43 -6.55 15.50 12.17
CA TRP A 43 -5.39 15.13 11.37
C TRP A 43 -4.20 14.70 12.25
N LYS A 44 -3.88 15.49 13.29
CA LYS A 44 -2.81 15.16 14.25
C LYS A 44 -3.05 13.81 14.92
N ALA A 45 -4.28 13.54 15.37
CA ALA A 45 -4.63 12.27 16.00
C ALA A 45 -4.51 11.09 15.02
N CYS A 46 -4.95 11.25 13.76
CA CYS A 46 -4.78 10.23 12.72
C CYS A 46 -3.30 9.94 12.44
N CYS A 47 -2.47 10.98 12.28
CA CYS A 47 -1.03 10.82 12.05
C CYS A 47 -0.33 10.12 13.23
N GLN A 48 -0.73 10.40 14.47
CA GLN A 48 -0.24 9.67 15.63
C GLN A 48 -0.57 8.18 15.54
N VAL A 49 -1.77 7.80 15.08
CA VAL A 49 -2.12 6.38 14.87
C VAL A 49 -1.34 5.76 13.71
N PHE A 50 -1.11 6.52 12.63
CA PHE A 50 -0.34 6.05 11.47
C PHE A 50 1.06 5.57 11.87
N ASP A 51 1.70 6.22 12.83
CA ASP A 51 3.02 5.82 13.34
C ASP A 51 3.05 4.39 13.89
N PHE A 52 1.93 3.87 14.38
CA PHE A 52 1.88 2.53 14.99
C PHE A 52 1.41 1.43 14.03
N LEU A 53 0.97 1.77 12.82
CA LEU A 53 0.52 0.80 11.81
C LEU A 53 1.66 -0.17 11.45
N ALA A 54 1.31 -1.44 11.24
CA ALA A 54 2.28 -2.46 10.87
C ALA A 54 2.89 -2.16 9.49
N LEU A 55 4.17 -2.46 9.28
CA LEU A 55 4.82 -2.25 7.97
C LEU A 55 4.54 -3.37 6.97
N ALA A 56 4.28 -4.55 7.50
CA ALA A 56 3.93 -5.73 6.73
C ALA A 56 3.07 -6.68 7.57
N ALA A 57 2.40 -7.61 6.90
CA ALA A 57 1.71 -8.73 7.53
C ALA A 57 2.13 -10.04 6.86
N ILE A 58 2.14 -11.14 7.61
CA ILE A 58 2.38 -12.48 7.08
C ILE A 58 1.11 -13.29 7.25
N VAL A 59 0.63 -13.88 6.15
CA VAL A 59 -0.51 -14.80 6.15
C VAL A 59 0.02 -16.22 6.05
N ASP A 60 -0.32 -17.03 7.06
CA ASP A 60 0.02 -18.45 7.20
C ASP A 60 1.51 -18.79 7.00
N GLY A 61 2.40 -17.84 7.29
CA GLY A 61 3.85 -18.01 7.10
C GLY A 61 4.30 -18.05 5.64
N LYS A 62 3.40 -17.87 4.65
CA LYS A 62 3.67 -18.10 3.23
C LYS A 62 3.43 -16.89 2.33
N VAL A 63 2.55 -15.98 2.72
CA VAL A 63 2.27 -14.77 1.93
C VAL A 63 2.69 -13.53 2.70
N LEU A 64 3.63 -12.76 2.13
CA LEU A 64 4.02 -11.46 2.65
C LEU A 64 3.12 -10.38 2.05
N CYS A 65 2.42 -9.63 2.91
CA CYS A 65 1.64 -8.46 2.53
C CYS A 65 2.38 -7.19 2.92
N VAL A 66 2.70 -6.34 1.95
CA VAL A 66 3.42 -5.07 2.14
C VAL A 66 2.83 -4.01 1.20
N HIS A 67 2.82 -2.72 1.57
CA HIS A 67 2.25 -1.71 0.68
C HIS A 67 3.12 -1.46 -0.57
N GLY A 68 4.39 -1.10 -0.31
CA GLY A 68 5.43 -0.84 -1.30
C GLY A 68 5.99 -2.16 -1.85
N GLY A 69 7.23 -2.47 -1.50
CA GLY A 69 7.90 -3.66 -2.01
C GLY A 69 9.05 -4.07 -1.12
N LEU A 70 10.08 -4.67 -1.73
CA LEU A 70 11.26 -5.12 -1.01
C LEU A 70 12.28 -3.98 -0.83
N SER A 71 13.24 -4.21 0.07
CA SER A 71 14.36 -3.31 0.35
C SER A 71 15.69 -4.04 0.15
N PRO A 72 16.73 -3.40 -0.43
CA PRO A 72 18.07 -3.98 -0.49
C PRO A 72 18.70 -4.20 0.90
N GLU A 73 18.21 -3.52 1.95
CA GLU A 73 18.68 -3.67 3.32
C GLU A 73 18.01 -4.84 4.06
N ILE A 74 16.93 -5.40 3.51
CA ILE A 74 16.12 -6.45 4.13
C ILE A 74 16.22 -7.72 3.29
N ARG A 75 16.93 -8.72 3.82
CA ARG A 75 17.01 -10.08 3.27
C ARG A 75 16.07 -11.07 3.95
N THR A 76 15.69 -10.79 5.20
CA THR A 76 14.87 -11.70 6.02
C THR A 76 13.67 -11.00 6.64
N LEU A 77 12.60 -11.75 6.90
CA LEU A 77 11.41 -11.27 7.61
C LEU A 77 11.74 -10.73 9.02
N ASP A 78 12.75 -11.30 9.68
CA ASP A 78 13.15 -10.85 11.02
C ASP A 78 13.73 -9.43 11.02
N GLN A 79 14.40 -9.03 9.93
CA GLN A 79 14.85 -7.65 9.78
C GLN A 79 13.67 -6.66 9.71
N ILE A 80 12.53 -7.04 9.10
CA ILE A 80 11.31 -6.21 9.09
C ILE A 80 10.77 -6.03 10.51
N ARG A 81 10.83 -7.07 11.36
CA ARG A 81 10.28 -7.05 12.73
C ARG A 81 10.98 -6.04 13.63
N VAL A 82 12.27 -5.79 13.40
CA VAL A 82 13.09 -4.88 14.22
C VAL A 82 13.15 -3.45 13.68
N VAL A 83 12.50 -3.16 12.54
CA VAL A 83 12.38 -1.79 12.04
C VAL A 83 11.58 -0.95 13.04
N ALA A 84 12.19 0.15 13.51
CA ALA A 84 11.53 1.12 14.36
C ALA A 84 10.42 1.84 13.58
N ARG A 85 9.18 1.33 13.64
CA ARG A 85 8.06 1.87 12.84
C ARG A 85 7.35 3.08 13.46
N ALA A 86 7.48 3.25 14.79
CA ALA A 86 6.79 4.29 15.59
C ALA A 86 7.40 5.69 15.39
N GLN A 87 7.46 6.13 14.14
CA GLN A 87 8.02 7.40 13.69
C GLN A 87 7.40 7.79 12.35
N GLU A 88 7.69 9.02 11.90
CA GLU A 88 7.43 9.41 10.52
C GLU A 88 8.24 8.55 9.55
N ILE A 89 7.72 8.34 8.33
CA ILE A 89 8.41 7.57 7.30
C ILE A 89 9.70 8.31 6.93
N PRO A 90 10.89 7.70 7.08
CA PRO A 90 12.16 8.30 6.66
C PRO A 90 12.21 8.52 5.15
N HIS A 91 13.14 9.36 4.69
CA HIS A 91 13.34 9.61 3.26
C HIS A 91 14.11 8.48 2.54
N GLU A 92 14.78 7.60 3.29
CA GLU A 92 15.58 6.48 2.76
C GLU A 92 15.63 5.31 3.77
N GLY A 93 16.20 4.19 3.33
CA GLY A 93 16.41 2.98 4.13
C GLY A 93 15.20 2.05 4.21
N ALA A 94 15.37 0.93 4.91
CA ALA A 94 14.43 -0.18 4.98
C ALA A 94 12.95 0.21 5.17
N PHE A 95 12.64 1.16 6.06
CA PHE A 95 11.25 1.59 6.28
C PHE A 95 10.69 2.33 5.05
N CYS A 96 11.45 3.26 4.48
CA CYS A 96 11.06 3.97 3.26
C CYS A 96 10.77 2.99 2.12
N ASP A 97 11.68 2.05 1.89
CA ASP A 97 11.60 1.07 0.81
C ASP A 97 10.35 0.19 0.91
N LEU A 98 10.02 -0.31 2.11
CA LEU A 98 8.84 -1.15 2.34
C LEU A 98 7.53 -0.47 1.93
N VAL A 99 7.46 0.87 1.91
CA VAL A 99 6.24 1.60 1.51
C VAL A 99 6.33 2.27 0.14
N TRP A 100 7.52 2.36 -0.47
CA TRP A 100 7.73 3.07 -1.74
C TRP A 100 8.26 2.21 -2.90
N SER A 101 8.90 1.07 -2.63
CA SER A 101 9.50 0.25 -3.67
C SER A 101 8.47 -0.40 -4.60
N ASP A 102 8.88 -0.64 -5.85
CA ASP A 102 8.03 -1.16 -6.92
C ASP A 102 8.71 -2.31 -7.68
N PRO A 103 7.96 -3.36 -8.07
CA PRO A 103 8.47 -4.36 -9.02
C PRO A 103 8.56 -3.77 -10.43
N GLU A 104 9.64 -4.07 -11.15
CA GLU A 104 9.86 -3.63 -12.54
C GLU A 104 10.74 -4.63 -13.32
N ASP A 105 10.71 -4.58 -14.65
CA ASP A 105 11.57 -5.38 -15.54
C ASP A 105 13.04 -4.91 -15.50
N VAL A 106 13.69 -5.13 -14.36
CA VAL A 106 15.12 -4.91 -14.11
C VAL A 106 15.74 -6.18 -13.56
N ASP A 107 17.05 -6.34 -13.74
CA ASP A 107 17.75 -7.57 -13.32
C ASP A 107 17.80 -7.77 -11.80
N THR A 108 18.02 -6.69 -11.04
CA THR A 108 18.12 -6.74 -9.57
C THR A 108 17.49 -5.51 -8.95
N TRP A 109 18.27 -4.46 -8.69
CA TRP A 109 17.80 -3.21 -8.11
C TRP A 109 18.07 -2.04 -9.06
N ALA A 110 17.15 -1.09 -9.12
CA ALA A 110 17.38 0.20 -9.76
C ALA A 110 16.76 1.33 -8.94
N VAL A 111 17.25 2.55 -9.11
CA VAL A 111 16.73 3.73 -8.40
C VAL A 111 15.30 3.99 -8.84
N SER A 112 14.39 4.20 -7.88
CA SER A 112 13.00 4.53 -8.17
C SER A 112 12.87 5.93 -8.78
N PRO A 113 12.12 6.09 -9.89
CA PRO A 113 11.84 7.41 -10.46
C PRO A 113 10.92 8.25 -9.56
N ARG A 114 10.36 7.68 -8.49
CA ARG A 114 9.54 8.40 -7.50
C ARG A 114 10.37 9.30 -6.57
N GLY A 115 11.69 9.16 -6.58
CA GLY A 115 12.59 9.85 -5.64
C GLY A 115 12.64 9.23 -4.24
N ALA A 116 12.00 8.08 -4.04
CA ALA A 116 12.01 7.29 -2.80
C ALA A 116 11.82 5.80 -3.12
N GLY A 117 12.46 4.92 -2.35
CA GLY A 117 12.43 3.47 -2.56
C GLY A 117 13.24 3.01 -3.78
N TRP A 118 13.06 1.74 -4.14
CA TRP A 118 13.78 1.08 -5.23
C TRP A 118 12.82 0.40 -6.22
N LEU A 119 13.28 0.26 -7.46
CA LEU A 119 12.76 -0.75 -8.36
C LEU A 119 13.45 -2.08 -8.07
N PHE A 120 12.69 -3.17 -8.05
CA PHE A 120 13.24 -4.51 -7.86
C PHE A 120 12.78 -5.50 -8.93
N GLY A 121 13.70 -6.38 -9.32
CA GLY A 121 13.52 -7.39 -10.35
C GLY A 121 13.10 -8.76 -9.84
N ASP A 122 12.96 -9.69 -10.78
CA ASP A 122 12.57 -11.08 -10.52
C ASP A 122 13.59 -11.83 -9.65
N LYS A 123 14.90 -11.63 -9.87
CA LYS A 123 15.95 -12.28 -9.07
C LYS A 123 15.85 -11.89 -7.59
N VAL A 124 15.48 -10.64 -7.32
CA VAL A 124 15.33 -10.13 -5.94
C VAL A 124 14.12 -10.77 -5.26
N SER A 125 12.96 -10.82 -5.92
CA SER A 125 11.78 -11.44 -5.33
C SER A 125 11.96 -12.95 -5.14
N SER A 126 12.52 -13.63 -6.13
CA SER A 126 12.77 -15.08 -6.06
C SER A 126 13.76 -15.44 -4.95
N GLU A 127 14.85 -14.69 -4.79
CA GLU A 127 15.79 -14.89 -3.67
C GLU A 127 15.11 -14.64 -2.32
N PHE A 128 14.42 -13.50 -2.19
CA PHE A 128 13.74 -13.15 -0.94
C PHE A 128 12.69 -14.20 -0.55
N ASN A 129 11.87 -14.63 -1.51
CA ASN A 129 10.87 -15.67 -1.29
C ASN A 129 11.49 -17.00 -0.89
N HIS A 130 12.58 -17.41 -1.56
CA HIS A 130 13.30 -18.63 -1.23
C HIS A 130 13.88 -18.60 0.19
N VAL A 131 14.62 -17.54 0.54
CA VAL A 131 15.26 -17.39 1.86
C VAL A 131 14.24 -17.39 2.99
N ASN A 132 13.07 -16.79 2.76
CA ASN A 132 12.02 -16.64 3.78
C ASN A 132 10.94 -17.72 3.72
N GLY A 133 11.05 -18.69 2.81
CA GLY A 133 10.07 -19.78 2.64
C GLY A 133 8.67 -19.30 2.23
N LEU A 134 8.60 -18.15 1.54
CA LEU A 134 7.37 -17.54 1.05
C LEU A 134 6.99 -18.10 -0.33
N GLN A 135 5.69 -18.05 -0.64
CA GLN A 135 5.13 -18.41 -1.94
C GLN A 135 4.74 -17.17 -2.76
N LEU A 136 4.41 -16.07 -2.08
CA LEU A 136 3.88 -14.88 -2.72
C LEU A 136 4.17 -13.63 -1.91
N ILE A 137 4.53 -12.55 -2.60
CA ILE A 137 4.53 -11.19 -2.08
C ILE A 137 3.31 -10.47 -2.66
N ALA A 138 2.32 -10.18 -1.81
CA ALA A 138 1.14 -9.40 -2.16
C ALA A 138 1.37 -7.93 -1.79
N ARG A 139 1.25 -7.05 -2.78
CA ARG A 139 1.56 -5.64 -2.63
C ARG A 139 0.54 -4.71 -3.29
N ALA A 140 0.63 -3.40 -3.04
CA ALA A 140 -0.32 -2.40 -3.55
C ALA A 140 0.38 -1.27 -4.34
N HIS A 141 0.25 -0.01 -3.91
CA HIS A 141 0.91 1.23 -4.38
C HIS A 141 0.79 1.62 -5.87
N GLN A 142 1.06 0.73 -6.81
CA GLN A 142 0.98 0.98 -8.25
C GLN A 142 -0.45 0.80 -8.76
N LEU A 143 -0.94 1.79 -9.49
CA LEU A 143 -2.18 1.68 -10.25
C LEU A 143 -2.03 0.57 -11.31
N VAL A 144 -2.97 -0.35 -11.33
CA VAL A 144 -3.12 -1.39 -12.37
C VAL A 144 -4.53 -1.33 -12.92
N ASN A 145 -4.66 -1.24 -14.25
CA ASN A 145 -5.94 -0.95 -14.90
C ASN A 145 -6.96 -2.08 -14.70
N GLU A 146 -6.47 -3.31 -14.64
CA GLU A 146 -7.22 -4.56 -14.48
C GLU A 146 -7.51 -4.88 -12.99
N GLY A 147 -7.12 -4.00 -12.07
CA GLY A 147 -7.35 -4.14 -10.63
C GLY A 147 -6.33 -5.04 -9.92
N TYR A 148 -5.65 -5.95 -10.62
CA TYR A 148 -4.47 -6.67 -10.13
C TYR A 148 -3.49 -6.97 -11.26
N LYS A 149 -2.23 -7.25 -10.93
CA LYS A 149 -1.19 -7.67 -11.87
C LYS A 149 -0.21 -8.61 -11.18
N TYR A 150 -0.01 -9.80 -11.74
CA TYR A 150 1.15 -10.61 -11.42
C TYR A 150 2.38 -10.05 -12.12
N HIS A 151 3.49 -9.99 -11.41
CA HIS A 151 4.78 -9.56 -11.94
C HIS A 151 5.68 -10.76 -12.16
N PHE A 152 6.67 -10.56 -13.05
CA PHE A 152 7.68 -11.55 -13.40
C PHE A 152 7.13 -12.86 -13.98
N LYS A 153 8.05 -13.74 -14.37
CA LYS A 153 7.70 -15.03 -14.96
C LYS A 153 7.07 -15.98 -13.96
N ASP A 154 7.58 -15.99 -12.73
CA ASP A 154 7.21 -16.94 -11.69
C ASP A 154 5.95 -16.53 -10.91
N LYS A 155 5.43 -15.31 -11.15
CA LYS A 155 4.19 -14.78 -10.55
C LYS A 155 4.21 -14.81 -9.02
N ASP A 156 5.40 -14.66 -8.45
CA ASP A 156 5.69 -14.69 -7.02
C ASP A 156 5.54 -13.31 -6.36
N VAL A 157 5.20 -12.28 -7.16
CA VAL A 157 4.81 -10.94 -6.72
C VAL A 157 3.51 -10.55 -7.40
N VAL A 158 2.55 -10.03 -6.64
CA VAL A 158 1.27 -9.54 -7.17
C VAL A 158 0.96 -8.14 -6.64
N THR A 159 0.60 -7.24 -7.54
CA THR A 159 -0.03 -5.96 -7.19
C THR A 159 -1.54 -6.11 -7.16
N VAL A 160 -2.17 -5.65 -6.08
CA VAL A 160 -3.62 -5.60 -5.88
C VAL A 160 -4.02 -4.14 -5.67
N TRP A 161 -4.97 -3.65 -6.47
CA TRP A 161 -5.44 -2.28 -6.43
C TRP A 161 -6.94 -2.21 -6.15
N SER A 162 -7.33 -1.53 -5.08
CA SER A 162 -8.72 -1.55 -4.60
C SER A 162 -9.48 -0.21 -4.75
N ALA A 163 -8.96 0.74 -5.53
CA ALA A 163 -9.61 2.05 -5.77
C ALA A 163 -10.08 2.19 -7.24
N PRO A 164 -11.32 1.84 -7.57
CA PRO A 164 -11.80 1.84 -8.96
C PRO A 164 -12.04 3.27 -9.46
N ASN A 165 -11.86 3.47 -10.77
CA ASN A 165 -11.89 4.78 -11.42
C ASN A 165 -11.08 5.82 -10.62
N TYR A 166 -9.81 5.52 -10.40
CA TYR A 166 -8.93 6.29 -9.55
C TYR A 166 -8.93 7.77 -9.96
N CYS A 167 -9.07 8.63 -8.94
CA CYS A 167 -9.20 10.08 -9.09
C CYS A 167 -10.31 10.53 -10.07
N TYR A 168 -11.32 9.69 -10.30
CA TYR A 168 -12.41 9.89 -11.26
C TYR A 168 -11.95 10.11 -12.71
N ARG A 169 -10.74 9.65 -13.05
CA ARG A 169 -10.08 9.93 -14.34
C ARG A 169 -9.45 8.70 -14.97
N CYS A 170 -8.94 7.77 -14.17
CA CYS A 170 -8.15 6.66 -14.71
C CYS A 170 -9.00 5.55 -15.35
N GLY A 171 -10.28 5.42 -15.01
CA GLY A 171 -11.16 4.40 -15.60
C GLY A 171 -10.82 2.95 -15.25
N ASN A 172 -9.81 2.70 -14.41
CA ASN A 172 -9.42 1.37 -13.96
C ASN A 172 -10.54 0.66 -13.17
N VAL A 173 -10.53 -0.68 -13.20
CA VAL A 173 -11.27 -1.49 -12.22
C VAL A 173 -10.43 -1.68 -10.95
N ALA A 174 -11.04 -2.27 -9.93
CA ALA A 174 -10.39 -2.59 -8.67
C ALA A 174 -10.57 -4.07 -8.36
N SER A 175 -9.74 -4.59 -7.45
CA SER A 175 -9.83 -5.97 -7.00
C SER A 175 -9.61 -6.14 -5.50
N ILE A 176 -10.05 -7.28 -4.99
CA ILE A 176 -9.68 -7.85 -3.70
C ILE A 176 -9.10 -9.23 -3.97
N MET A 177 -7.98 -9.56 -3.31
CA MET A 177 -7.40 -10.91 -3.33
C MET A 177 -7.92 -11.70 -2.13
N ASN A 178 -8.59 -12.82 -2.38
CA ASN A 178 -9.01 -13.77 -1.38
C ASN A 178 -8.01 -14.92 -1.34
N LEU A 179 -7.67 -15.37 -0.13
CA LEU A 179 -6.84 -16.55 0.10
C LEU A 179 -7.68 -17.56 0.87
N GLY A 180 -7.91 -18.73 0.27
CA GLY A 180 -8.52 -19.88 0.93
C GLY A 180 -7.53 -20.63 1.82
N GLU A 181 -7.94 -21.78 2.34
CA GLU A 181 -7.07 -22.64 3.16
C GLU A 181 -5.87 -23.19 2.38
N ASP A 182 -5.98 -23.32 1.05
CA ASP A 182 -4.87 -23.75 0.18
C ASP A 182 -3.96 -22.60 -0.24
N LEU A 183 -4.20 -21.39 0.28
CA LEU A 183 -3.49 -20.14 0.01
C LEU A 183 -3.42 -19.76 -1.47
N LYS A 184 -4.28 -20.33 -2.32
CA LYS A 184 -4.34 -19.92 -3.73
C LYS A 184 -5.06 -18.57 -3.85
N PRO A 185 -4.45 -17.57 -4.53
CA PRO A 185 -5.10 -16.29 -4.73
C PRO A 185 -6.29 -16.36 -5.68
N GLU A 186 -7.44 -15.87 -5.22
CA GLU A 186 -8.64 -15.63 -6.03
C GLU A 186 -8.99 -14.14 -6.05
N PHE A 187 -9.11 -13.54 -7.24
CA PHE A 187 -9.35 -12.11 -7.38
C PHE A 187 -10.82 -11.82 -7.67
N GLN A 188 -11.45 -11.02 -6.80
CA GLN A 188 -12.78 -10.47 -7.03
C GLN A 188 -12.65 -9.06 -7.61
N ILE A 189 -13.06 -8.88 -8.87
CA ILE A 189 -13.01 -7.61 -9.58
C ILE A 189 -14.30 -6.81 -9.35
N PHE A 190 -14.17 -5.50 -9.14
CA PHE A 190 -15.29 -4.58 -9.00
C PHE A 190 -15.03 -3.22 -9.63
N SER A 191 -16.09 -2.58 -10.09
CA SER A 191 -16.06 -1.27 -10.73
C SER A 191 -16.50 -0.16 -9.78
N ALA A 192 -16.23 1.09 -10.16
CA ALA A 192 -16.68 2.24 -9.42
C ALA A 192 -18.22 2.29 -9.37
N VAL A 193 -18.76 2.73 -8.24
CA VAL A 193 -20.21 2.95 -8.14
C VAL A 193 -20.65 4.00 -9.17
N PRO A 194 -21.82 3.81 -9.81
CA PRO A 194 -22.35 4.75 -10.79
C PRO A 194 -22.46 6.17 -10.25
N ASP A 195 -22.21 7.17 -11.10
CA ASP A 195 -22.15 8.60 -10.73
C ASP A 195 -23.40 9.06 -9.97
N HIS A 196 -24.60 8.61 -10.39
CA HIS A 196 -25.87 8.97 -9.76
C HIS A 196 -26.06 8.41 -8.33
N LYS A 197 -25.24 7.44 -7.90
CA LYS A 197 -25.24 6.88 -6.54
C LYS A 197 -24.07 7.39 -5.69
N ARG A 198 -23.24 8.29 -6.22
CA ARG A 198 -22.08 8.80 -5.49
C ARG A 198 -22.53 9.82 -4.45
N ALA A 199 -22.10 9.62 -3.21
CA ALA A 199 -22.15 10.67 -2.20
C ALA A 199 -20.95 11.61 -2.42
N VAL A 200 -21.20 12.85 -2.83
CA VAL A 200 -20.19 13.90 -2.86
C VAL A 200 -20.22 14.62 -1.51
N PRO A 201 -19.12 14.66 -0.72
CA PRO A 201 -19.09 15.41 0.52
C PRO A 201 -19.43 16.88 0.28
N ALA A 202 -20.40 17.42 1.04
CA ALA A 202 -20.73 18.84 1.00
C ALA A 202 -19.49 19.68 1.37
N GLY A 203 -19.22 20.74 0.61
CA GLY A 203 -18.10 21.65 0.87
C GLY A 203 -16.76 21.26 0.26
N ARG A 204 -16.65 20.16 -0.49
CA ARG A 204 -15.53 20.03 -1.45
C ARG A 204 -15.72 21.12 -2.51
N GLY A 205 -14.85 22.14 -2.49
CA GLY A 205 -14.52 22.89 -3.71
C GLY A 205 -14.23 21.89 -4.84
N GLY A 206 -14.50 22.27 -6.08
CA GLY A 206 -14.48 21.37 -7.25
C GLY A 206 -13.27 20.42 -7.28
N ARG A 207 -13.41 19.28 -7.97
CA ARG A 207 -12.43 18.17 -8.09
C ARG A 207 -10.99 18.64 -7.74
N GLY A 208 -10.56 18.35 -6.51
CA GLY A 208 -9.24 18.76 -6.04
C GLY A 208 -8.17 18.32 -7.04
N GLU A 209 -7.38 19.28 -7.49
CA GLU A 209 -6.33 19.12 -8.51
C GLU A 209 -5.08 18.38 -8.00
N TYR A 210 -5.15 17.72 -6.84
CA TYR A 210 -3.99 17.09 -6.15
C TYR A 210 -3.26 15.99 -6.96
N PHE A 211 -3.82 15.59 -8.10
CA PHE A 211 -3.25 14.57 -8.98
C PHE A 211 -3.07 15.11 -10.42
N LEU A 212 -2.88 16.42 -10.59
CA LEU A 212 -2.37 17.01 -11.84
C LEU A 212 -0.84 16.87 -11.91
#